data_AF-A0AA39TKA9-F1
#
_entry.id   AF-A0AA39TKA9-F1
#
_cell.length_a   1.000
_cell.length_b   1.000
_cell.length_c   1.000
_cell.angle_alpha   90.00
_cell.angle_beta   90.00
_cell.angle_gamma   90.00
#
_symmetry.space_group_name_H-M   'P 1'
#
loop_
_entity.id
_entity.type
_entity.pdbx_description
1 polymer ?
#
loop_
_entity_poly.entity_id
_entity_poly.type
_entity_poly.pdbx_seq_one_letter_code
_entity_poly.pdbx_strand_id
1 'polypeptide(L)'
;QASRFWAVLIGIDVYQSQDHLDGCVSDASMMRKFLIQELKVPEHCIQCLLGSNNPIRGSPMKPSCTNIVDMLYSLIGNVQIKSSDNIVIYYAGHRLSYYCSLAGQCTATGSSTCLSAGVCPIQAMCPIDCDTKNADGSLISDISDRELNTLFEEIVCAKGRDLKITL
;
A
#
# COMPACT_ATOMS: atom_id res chain seq x y z
N GLN A 1 -27.24 9.70 -5.78
CA GLN A 1 -26.49 9.81 -4.52
C GLN A 1 -25.01 9.74 -4.87
N ALA A 2 -24.20 10.73 -4.48
CA ALA A 2 -22.76 10.70 -4.78
C ALA A 2 -22.10 9.57 -3.96
N SER A 3 -21.16 8.85 -4.58
CA SER A 3 -20.38 7.81 -3.90
C SER A 3 -19.48 8.47 -2.84
N ARG A 4 -19.38 7.85 -1.65
CA ARG A 4 -18.53 8.31 -0.55
C ARG A 4 -17.15 7.68 -0.67
N PHE A 5 -16.12 8.43 -0.29
CA PHE A 5 -14.74 7.95 -0.29
C PHE A 5 -14.30 7.51 1.11
N TRP A 6 -13.48 6.46 1.11
CA TRP A 6 -12.60 6.06 2.20
C TRP A 6 -11.16 6.14 1.69
N ALA A 7 -10.20 6.40 2.57
CA ALA A 7 -8.82 6.49 2.15
C ALA A 7 -7.82 5.93 3.15
N VAL A 8 -6.77 5.30 2.62
CA VAL A 8 -5.56 4.90 3.35
C VAL A 8 -4.37 5.59 2.69
N LEU A 9 -3.69 6.47 3.42
CA LEU A 9 -2.60 7.29 2.91
C LEU A 9 -1.29 6.89 3.57
N ILE A 10 -0.31 6.49 2.77
CA ILE A 10 0.98 5.96 3.21
C ILE A 10 2.07 6.88 2.66
N GLY A 11 2.87 7.46 3.54
CA GLY A 11 3.98 8.34 3.18
C GLY A 11 5.21 8.00 4.01
N ILE A 12 6.33 7.65 3.36
CA ILE A 12 7.51 7.15 4.07
C ILE A 12 8.76 7.88 3.59
N ASP A 13 9.30 8.74 4.45
CA ASP A 13 10.57 9.45 4.24
C ASP A 13 11.73 8.64 4.82
N VAL A 14 11.54 8.05 6.00
CA VAL A 14 12.66 7.51 6.80
C VAL A 14 12.58 6.00 6.91
N TYR A 15 13.45 5.30 6.19
CA TYR A 15 13.59 3.84 6.26
C TYR A 15 14.66 3.41 7.26
N GLN A 16 14.54 2.19 7.79
CA GLN A 16 15.53 1.63 8.71
C GLN A 16 16.74 1.04 8.00
N SER A 17 16.56 0.48 6.80
CA SER A 17 17.62 -0.20 6.05
C SER A 17 17.79 0.27 4.61
N GLN A 18 16.95 1.22 4.15
CA GLN A 18 17.04 1.87 2.85
C GLN A 18 17.47 3.34 2.99
N ASP A 19 17.86 3.95 1.88
CA ASP A 19 18.14 5.40 1.83
C ASP A 19 16.90 6.21 2.21
N HIS A 20 17.11 7.31 2.94
CA HIS A 20 16.03 8.23 3.27
C HIS A 20 15.56 9.01 2.03
N LEU A 21 14.26 9.28 1.98
CA LEU A 21 13.61 10.16 1.02
C LEU A 21 13.19 11.44 1.71
N ASP A 22 13.02 12.50 0.93
CA ASP A 22 12.46 13.76 1.39
C ASP A 22 11.19 14.06 0.60
N GLY A 23 10.04 14.09 1.27
CA GLY A 23 8.79 14.63 0.72
C GLY A 23 7.64 13.65 0.60
N CYS A 24 7.84 12.34 0.76
CA CYS A 24 6.77 11.35 0.71
C CYS A 24 5.71 11.56 1.80
N VAL A 25 6.12 11.95 3.01
CA VAL A 25 5.18 12.34 4.09
C VAL A 25 4.44 13.62 3.75
N SER A 26 5.12 14.58 3.10
CA SER A 26 4.50 15.81 2.61
C SER A 26 3.44 15.51 1.55
N ASP A 27 3.75 14.64 0.61
CA ASP A 27 2.86 14.20 -0.47
C ASP A 27 1.60 13.53 0.07
N ALA A 28 1.75 12.57 0.99
CA ALA A 28 0.62 11.94 1.67
C ALA A 28 -0.23 12.97 2.46
N SER A 29 0.42 13.94 3.09
CA SER A 29 -0.26 15.03 3.80
C SER A 29 -1.01 15.98 2.87
N MET A 30 -0.48 16.25 1.68
CA MET A 30 -1.15 17.05 0.65
C MET A 30 -2.35 16.29 0.08
N MET A 31 -2.22 14.98 -0.17
CA MET A 31 -3.34 14.14 -0.58
C MET A 31 -4.46 14.13 0.48
N ARG A 32 -4.10 14.04 1.77
CA ARG A 32 -5.07 14.16 2.89
C ARG A 32 -5.83 15.48 2.81
N LYS A 33 -5.11 16.60 2.66
CA LYS A 33 -5.73 17.94 2.56
C LYS A 33 -6.65 18.03 1.35
N PHE A 34 -6.22 17.53 0.19
CA PHE A 34 -7.03 17.49 -1.02
C PHE A 34 -8.33 16.72 -0.83
N LEU A 35 -8.26 15.50 -0.26
CA LEU A 35 -9.44 14.67 0.02
C LEU A 35 -10.45 15.39 0.94
N ILE A 36 -9.97 16.06 1.98
CA ILE A 36 -10.84 16.78 2.94
C ILE A 36 -11.39 18.07 2.34
N GLN A 37 -10.53 18.88 1.73
CA GLN A 37 -10.86 20.25 1.34
C GLN A 37 -11.59 20.31 0.01
N GLU A 38 -11.15 19.53 -0.99
CA GLU A 38 -11.70 19.56 -2.35
C GLU A 38 -12.79 18.50 -2.53
N LEU A 39 -12.53 17.28 -2.05
CA LEU A 39 -13.46 16.15 -2.20
C LEU A 39 -14.44 15.97 -1.01
N LYS A 40 -14.33 16.82 0.01
CA LYS A 40 -15.20 16.84 1.21
C LYS A 40 -15.30 15.48 1.91
N VAL A 41 -14.24 14.68 1.86
CA VAL A 41 -14.16 13.38 2.54
C VAL A 41 -14.06 13.64 4.05
N PRO A 42 -14.95 13.05 4.88
CA PRO A 42 -14.86 13.19 6.32
C PRO A 42 -13.53 12.65 6.87
N GLU A 43 -12.93 13.33 7.84
CA GLU A 43 -11.62 12.93 8.39
C GLU A 43 -11.61 11.50 8.95
N HIS A 44 -12.71 11.04 9.54
CA HIS A 44 -12.83 9.68 10.08
C HIS A 44 -12.85 8.59 9.00
N CYS A 45 -13.04 8.95 7.73
CA CYS A 45 -12.93 8.05 6.59
C CYS A 45 -11.49 7.96 6.04
N ILE A 46 -10.53 8.72 6.61
CA ILE A 46 -9.15 8.80 6.14
C ILE A 46 -8.20 8.30 7.22
N GLN A 47 -7.45 7.26 6.92
CA GLN A 47 -6.39 6.72 7.75
C GLN A 47 -5.03 7.08 7.14
N CYS A 48 -4.04 7.34 8.00
CA CYS A 48 -2.70 7.69 7.55
C CYS A 48 -1.66 6.82 8.26
N LEU A 49 -0.62 6.44 7.51
CA LEU A 49 0.58 5.75 7.96
C LEU A 49 1.80 6.57 7.51
N LEU A 50 2.42 7.33 8.41
CA LEU A 50 3.48 8.29 8.07
C LEU A 50 4.80 7.92 8.74
N GLY A 51 5.86 7.75 7.95
CA GLY A 51 7.21 7.41 8.39
C GLY A 51 8.16 8.60 8.30
N SER A 52 8.25 9.40 9.36
CA SER A 52 9.13 10.58 9.47
C SER A 52 10.03 10.50 10.71
N ASN A 53 11.15 11.22 10.69
CA ASN A 53 12.06 11.40 11.83
C ASN A 53 11.40 12.12 13.01
N ASN A 54 10.32 12.88 12.78
CA ASN A 54 9.60 13.62 13.81
C ASN A 54 8.17 13.07 13.96
N PRO A 55 7.96 12.00 14.77
CA PRO A 55 6.62 11.53 15.07
C PRO A 55 5.86 12.61 15.84
N ILE A 56 4.84 13.19 15.20
CA ILE A 56 3.92 14.15 15.83
C ILE A 56 3.17 13.43 16.97
N ARG A 57 2.91 14.08 18.11
CA ARG A 57 2.06 13.49 19.18
C ARG A 57 0.65 13.23 18.65
N GLY A 58 0.11 12.03 18.88
CA GLY A 58 -1.09 11.54 18.17
C GLY A 58 -0.79 11.04 16.76
N SER A 59 0.47 10.65 16.52
CA SER A 59 1.03 10.32 15.22
C SER A 59 0.22 9.27 14.47
N PRO A 60 0.14 9.39 13.14
CA PRO A 60 -0.18 8.28 12.25
C PRO A 60 0.63 7.03 12.63
N MET A 61 0.01 5.86 12.52
CA MET A 61 0.70 4.58 12.78
C MET A 61 1.97 4.52 11.90
N LYS A 62 3.03 3.87 12.40
CA LYS A 62 4.25 3.68 11.61
C LYS A 62 3.92 2.81 10.39
N PRO A 63 4.41 3.14 9.18
CA PRO A 63 4.17 2.34 7.98
C PRO A 63 5.07 1.08 7.94
N SER A 64 5.01 0.24 8.98
CA SER A 64 5.61 -1.10 8.97
C SER A 64 4.83 -2.04 8.08
N CYS A 65 5.47 -3.14 7.66
CA CYS A 65 4.82 -4.17 6.86
C CYS A 65 3.51 -4.64 7.52
N THR A 66 3.59 -4.97 8.81
CA THR A 66 2.43 -5.35 9.63
C THR A 66 1.34 -4.27 9.68
N ASN A 67 1.70 -3.01 9.97
CA ASN A 67 0.68 -1.96 10.10
C ASN A 67 0.02 -1.62 8.75
N ILE A 68 0.76 -1.69 7.64
CA ILE A 68 0.19 -1.49 6.30
C ILE A 68 -0.81 -2.61 6.00
N VAL A 69 -0.40 -3.87 6.17
CA VAL A 69 -1.28 -5.03 5.93
C VAL A 69 -2.48 -5.01 6.85
N ASP A 70 -2.30 -4.78 8.15
CA ASP A 70 -3.40 -4.72 9.13
C ASP A 70 -4.38 -3.59 8.81
N MET A 71 -3.89 -2.42 8.37
CA MET A 71 -4.74 -1.30 7.99
C MET A 71 -5.61 -1.65 6.78
N LEU A 72 -5.01 -2.23 5.73
CA LEU A 72 -5.73 -2.66 4.53
C LEU A 72 -6.73 -3.78 4.87
N TYR A 73 -6.30 -4.77 5.66
CA TYR A 73 -7.15 -5.87 6.10
C TYR A 73 -8.33 -5.38 6.95
N SER A 74 -8.13 -4.35 7.78
CA SER A 74 -9.21 -3.76 8.59
C SER A 74 -10.39 -3.22 7.77
N LEU A 75 -10.15 -2.87 6.50
CA LEU A 75 -11.19 -2.42 5.58
C LEU A 75 -12.26 -3.51 5.39
N ILE A 76 -11.86 -4.79 5.35
CA ILE A 76 -12.75 -5.95 5.21
C ILE A 76 -13.81 -5.95 6.33
N GLY A 77 -13.39 -5.75 7.58
CA GLY A 77 -14.27 -5.75 8.76
C GLY A 77 -15.04 -4.45 9.00
N ASN A 78 -14.70 -3.37 8.31
CA ASN A 78 -15.33 -2.06 8.56
C ASN A 78 -16.78 -2.00 8.04
N VAL A 79 -17.75 -2.20 8.93
CA VAL A 79 -19.20 -2.19 8.62
C VAL A 79 -19.72 -0.87 8.04
N GLN A 80 -18.97 0.22 8.19
CA GLN A 80 -19.38 1.51 7.65
C GLN A 80 -19.10 1.60 6.15
N ILE A 81 -18.16 0.84 5.59
CA ILE A 81 -17.86 0.80 4.15
C ILE A 81 -18.95 0.01 3.44
N LYS A 82 -19.59 0.63 2.44
CA LYS A 82 -20.66 0.04 1.64
C LYS A 82 -20.16 -0.34 0.25
N SER A 83 -20.86 -1.27 -0.40
CA SER A 83 -20.53 -1.69 -1.78
C SER A 83 -20.50 -0.55 -2.80
N SER A 84 -21.20 0.57 -2.56
CA SER A 84 -21.21 1.72 -3.48
C SER A 84 -20.13 2.77 -3.19
N ASP A 85 -19.31 2.57 -2.15
CA ASP A 85 -18.24 3.49 -1.76
C ASP A 85 -17.01 3.29 -2.65
N ASN A 86 -16.13 4.30 -2.67
CA ASN A 86 -14.80 4.22 -3.29
C ASN A 86 -13.73 4.17 -2.19
N ILE A 87 -12.69 3.36 -2.37
CA ILE A 87 -11.51 3.34 -1.52
C ILE A 87 -10.33 3.89 -2.31
N VAL A 88 -9.67 4.91 -1.77
CA VAL A 88 -8.43 5.48 -2.30
C VAL A 88 -7.27 5.02 -1.43
N ILE A 89 -6.35 4.28 -2.01
CA ILE A 89 -5.08 3.94 -1.38
C ILE A 89 -4.04 4.83 -2.04
N TYR A 90 -3.26 5.55 -1.25
CA TYR A 90 -2.20 6.42 -1.77
C TYR A 90 -0.89 6.00 -1.14
N TYR A 91 0.13 5.78 -1.96
CA TYR A 91 1.46 5.41 -1.51
C TYR A 91 2.51 6.37 -2.08
N ALA A 92 3.31 6.97 -1.19
CA ALA A 92 4.53 7.68 -1.53
C ALA A 92 5.69 7.09 -0.70
N GLY A 93 6.69 6.57 -1.40
CA GLY A 93 7.84 5.89 -0.81
C GLY A 93 8.66 5.13 -1.86
N HIS A 94 9.62 4.34 -1.39
CA HIS A 94 10.43 3.48 -2.22
C HIS A 94 9.60 2.37 -2.86
N ARG A 95 9.94 2.07 -4.11
CA ARG A 95 9.33 0.98 -4.85
C ARG A 95 10.44 0.08 -5.36
N LEU A 96 10.22 -1.22 -5.25
CA LEU A 96 11.14 -2.22 -5.75
C LEU A 96 10.51 -2.99 -6.89
N SER A 97 11.36 -3.55 -7.73
CA SER A 97 10.97 -4.35 -8.89
C SER A 97 11.88 -5.56 -8.95
N TYR A 98 11.27 -6.73 -8.77
CA TYR A 98 11.96 -8.00 -8.73
C TYR A 98 11.65 -8.79 -9.99
N TYR A 99 12.70 -9.34 -10.61
CA TYR A 99 12.54 -10.31 -11.69
C TYR A 99 12.56 -11.72 -11.09
N CYS A 100 11.66 -12.58 -11.55
CA CYS A 100 11.64 -13.97 -11.12
C CYS A 100 12.95 -14.65 -11.55
N SER A 101 13.50 -15.50 -10.69
CA SER A 101 14.70 -16.31 -10.94
C SER A 101 14.55 -17.24 -12.16
N LEU A 102 13.30 -17.53 -12.56
CA LEU A 102 12.97 -18.26 -13.81
C LEU A 102 13.25 -17.46 -15.08
N ALA A 103 13.61 -16.16 -14.99
CA ALA A 103 13.96 -15.35 -16.14
C ALA A 103 15.05 -15.99 -17.01
N GLY A 104 16.03 -16.68 -16.39
CA GLY A 104 17.06 -17.45 -17.11
C GLY A 104 16.55 -18.71 -17.83
N GLN A 105 15.45 -19.31 -17.38
CA GLN A 105 14.80 -20.45 -18.04
C GLN A 105 13.84 -19.98 -19.16
N CYS A 106 13.23 -18.81 -19.01
CA CYS A 106 12.40 -18.19 -20.04
C CYS A 106 13.24 -17.68 -21.23
N THR A 107 14.46 -17.17 -20.98
CA THR A 107 15.39 -16.77 -22.06
C THR A 107 15.95 -17.97 -22.81
N ALA A 108 16.25 -19.08 -22.12
CA ALA A 108 16.77 -20.31 -22.75
C ALA A 108 15.76 -21.01 -23.69
N THR A 109 14.45 -20.78 -23.50
CA THR A 109 13.39 -21.35 -24.33
C THR A 109 12.90 -20.39 -25.43
N GLY A 110 13.53 -19.22 -25.59
CA GLY A 110 13.10 -18.19 -26.54
C GLY A 110 11.69 -17.67 -26.28
N SER A 111 11.18 -17.89 -25.07
CA SER A 111 9.77 -17.75 -24.74
C SER A 111 9.57 -16.50 -23.91
N SER A 112 8.87 -15.51 -24.46
CA SER A 112 8.39 -14.32 -23.73
C SER A 112 7.37 -14.64 -22.64
N THR A 113 7.15 -15.92 -22.32
CA THR A 113 6.00 -16.43 -21.57
C THR A 113 5.92 -15.92 -20.15
N CYS A 114 7.02 -15.59 -19.47
CA CYS A 114 6.94 -14.99 -18.13
C CYS A 114 6.37 -13.56 -18.15
N LEU A 115 6.76 -12.75 -19.14
CA LEU A 115 6.20 -11.42 -19.37
C LEU A 115 4.77 -11.53 -19.89
N SER A 116 4.52 -12.44 -20.83
CA SER A 116 3.19 -12.67 -21.42
C SER A 116 2.18 -13.29 -20.45
N ALA A 117 2.63 -14.01 -19.41
CA ALA A 117 1.79 -14.58 -18.36
C ALA A 117 1.63 -13.66 -17.14
N GLY A 118 2.13 -12.42 -17.19
CA GLY A 118 2.06 -11.47 -16.06
C GLY A 118 2.90 -11.91 -14.84
N VAL A 119 3.89 -12.76 -15.06
CA VAL A 119 4.72 -13.33 -13.98
C VAL A 119 5.89 -12.40 -13.62
N CYS A 120 6.28 -11.45 -14.47
CA CYS A 120 7.39 -10.52 -14.24
C CYS A 120 7.21 -9.17 -14.96
N PRO A 121 7.84 -8.09 -14.46
CA PRO A 121 8.45 -7.98 -13.13
C PRO A 121 7.40 -7.89 -12.03
N ILE A 122 7.73 -8.35 -10.83
CA ILE A 122 6.91 -8.16 -9.62
C ILE A 122 7.27 -6.79 -9.05
N GLN A 123 6.30 -5.90 -8.93
CA GLN A 123 6.51 -4.63 -8.25
C GLN A 123 6.17 -4.77 -6.77
N ALA A 124 6.88 -4.04 -5.92
CA ALA A 124 6.61 -4.03 -4.50
C ALA A 124 6.71 -2.61 -3.94
N MET A 125 5.88 -2.31 -2.95
CA MET A 125 6.05 -1.12 -2.11
C MET A 125 6.89 -1.48 -0.90
N CYS A 126 7.82 -0.60 -0.52
CA CYS A 126 8.68 -0.81 0.63
C CYS A 126 8.04 -0.26 1.91
N PRO A 127 7.81 -1.10 2.93
CA PRO A 127 7.52 -0.62 4.27
C PRO A 127 8.74 0.05 4.92
N ILE A 128 8.51 0.78 6.01
CA ILE A 128 9.58 1.48 6.75
C ILE A 128 10.65 0.54 7.32
N ASP A 129 10.26 -0.70 7.57
CA ASP A 129 11.04 -1.75 8.21
C ASP A 129 11.45 -2.85 7.22
N CYS A 130 11.33 -2.63 5.90
CA CYS A 130 11.85 -3.56 4.91
C CYS A 130 13.36 -3.81 5.11
N ASP A 131 13.79 -5.04 4.84
CA ASP A 131 15.16 -5.53 5.02
C ASP A 131 15.72 -5.45 6.46
N THR A 132 14.86 -5.17 7.45
CA THR A 132 15.22 -5.28 8.86
C THR A 132 14.90 -6.67 9.41
N LYS A 133 15.48 -7.02 10.57
CA LYS A 133 15.23 -8.32 11.20
C LYS A 133 13.97 -8.29 12.07
N ASN A 134 13.09 -9.26 11.83
CA ASN A 134 12.00 -9.62 12.72
C ASN A 134 12.50 -10.26 14.03
N ALA A 135 11.58 -10.49 14.97
CA ALA A 135 11.86 -11.12 16.26
C ALA A 135 12.47 -12.53 16.13
N ASP A 136 12.19 -13.24 15.03
CA ASP A 136 12.74 -14.56 14.70
C ASP A 136 14.08 -14.50 13.94
N GLY A 137 14.58 -13.29 13.65
CA GLY A 137 15.81 -13.07 12.90
C GLY A 137 15.67 -13.11 11.38
N SER A 138 14.48 -13.40 10.84
CA SER A 138 14.18 -13.30 9.40
C SER A 138 14.11 -11.85 8.94
N LEU A 139 14.37 -11.59 7.65
CA LEU A 139 14.22 -10.25 7.09
C LEU A 139 12.75 -9.94 6.78
N ILE A 140 12.30 -8.74 7.12
CA ILE A 140 10.98 -8.22 6.74
C ILE A 140 10.98 -7.99 5.24
N SER A 141 10.04 -8.65 4.56
CA SER A 141 9.83 -8.49 3.13
C SER A 141 9.03 -7.23 2.80
N ASP A 142 9.20 -6.73 1.59
CA ASP A 142 8.29 -5.74 1.00
C ASP A 142 6.90 -6.34 0.74
N ILE A 143 5.95 -5.47 0.35
CA ILE A 143 4.60 -5.90 0.00
C ILE A 143 4.48 -5.87 -1.52
N SER A 144 4.36 -7.05 -2.14
CA SER A 144 4.24 -7.20 -3.58
C SER A 144 2.87 -6.78 -4.12
N ASP A 145 2.83 -6.39 -5.39
CA ASP A 145 1.60 -6.15 -6.14
C ASP A 145 0.64 -7.36 -6.11
N ARG A 146 1.17 -8.59 -6.04
CA ARG A 146 0.38 -9.82 -5.89
C ARG A 146 -0.31 -9.92 -4.54
N GLU A 147 0.41 -9.61 -3.46
CA GLU A 147 -0.16 -9.59 -2.11
C GLU A 147 -1.21 -8.49 -1.98
N LEU A 148 -0.94 -7.30 -2.54
CA LEU A 148 -1.92 -6.22 -2.61
C LEU A 148 -3.15 -6.61 -3.41
N ASN A 149 -2.98 -7.21 -4.59
CA ASN A 149 -4.11 -7.66 -5.40
C ASN A 149 -4.95 -8.70 -4.67
N THR A 150 -4.31 -9.64 -3.96
CA THR A 150 -5.02 -10.64 -3.13
C THR A 150 -5.84 -9.94 -2.03
N LEU A 151 -5.26 -8.98 -1.31
CA LEU A 151 -5.98 -8.21 -0.31
C LEU A 151 -7.13 -7.39 -0.91
N PHE A 152 -6.95 -6.80 -2.09
CA PHE A 152 -8.00 -6.04 -2.78
C PHE A 152 -9.15 -6.93 -3.21
N GLU A 153 -8.85 -8.13 -3.72
CA GLU A 153 -9.85 -9.15 -4.02
C GLU A 153 -10.65 -9.54 -2.78
N GLU A 154 -9.98 -9.78 -1.65
CA GLU A 154 -10.66 -10.08 -0.37
C GLU A 154 -11.57 -8.92 0.09
N ILE A 155 -11.11 -7.67 -0.03
CA ILE A 155 -11.92 -6.49 0.29
C ILE A 155 -13.16 -6.42 -0.61
N VAL A 156 -13.01 -6.58 -1.92
CA VAL A 156 -14.14 -6.56 -2.87
C VAL A 156 -15.10 -7.71 -2.61
N CYS A 157 -14.60 -8.92 -2.34
CA CYS A 157 -15.41 -10.07 -1.97
C CYS A 157 -16.24 -9.81 -0.71
N ALA A 158 -15.66 -9.15 0.29
CA ALA A 158 -16.35 -8.84 1.54
C ALA A 158 -17.34 -7.67 1.44
N LYS A 159 -17.05 -6.65 0.61
CA LYS A 159 -17.88 -5.43 0.51
C LYS A 159 -18.93 -5.45 -0.58
N GLY A 160 -18.72 -6.24 -1.63
CA GLY A 160 -19.59 -6.32 -2.79
C GLY A 160 -18.96 -5.77 -4.07
N ARG A 161 -19.47 -6.26 -5.19
CA ARG A 161 -18.88 -6.08 -6.54
C ARG A 161 -18.87 -4.65 -7.07
N ASP A 162 -19.68 -3.75 -6.49
CA ASP A 162 -19.74 -2.35 -6.92
C ASP A 162 -18.63 -1.50 -6.28
N LEU A 163 -17.86 -2.06 -5.34
CA LEU A 163 -16.80 -1.36 -4.63
C LEU A 163 -15.67 -1.06 -5.62
N LYS A 164 -15.17 0.18 -5.59
CA LYS A 164 -14.01 0.58 -6.39
C LYS A 164 -12.83 0.87 -5.49
N ILE A 165 -11.69 0.24 -5.79
CA ILE A 165 -10.42 0.50 -5.13
C ILE A 165 -9.49 1.13 -6.17
N THR A 166 -8.87 2.25 -5.80
CA THR A 166 -7.84 2.92 -6.61
C THR A 166 -6.57 3.00 -5.79
N LEU A 167 -5.44 2.55 -6.36
CA LEU A 167 -4.07 2.70 -5.84
C LEU A 167 -3.27 3.63 -6.73
#